data_AF-A0AAD5MAH8-F1
#
_entry.id   AF-A0AAD5MAH8-F1
#
_cell.length_a   1.000
_cell.length_b   1.000
_cell.length_c   1.000
_cell.angle_alpha   90.00
_cell.angle_beta   90.00
_cell.angle_gamma   90.00
#
_symmetry.space_group_name_H-M   'P 1'
#
loop_
_entity.id
_entity.type
_entity.pdbx_description
1 polymer ?
#
loop_
_entity_poly.entity_id
_entity_poly.type
_entity_poly.pdbx_seq_one_letter_code
_entity_poly.pdbx_strand_id
1 'polypeptide(L)'
;MLTNRKVEGLEKSSGKALQQATAQPPELHIGIKCYICKSYFTRLHHFYHALCPMAKAALNMMTRTCAADLARRGIFMNSVDTGWINDENPLHVAHRAATEFGFQTPLDEIDAAARILDPIFATVKGADPVFGLFLKDYVETEW
;
A
#
# COMPACT_ATOMS: atom_id res chain seq x y z
N MET A 1 39.32 -4.90 34.41
CA MET A 1 39.49 -3.48 34.05
C MET A 1 38.44 -3.14 33.01
N LEU A 2 37.47 -2.27 33.37
CA LEU A 2 36.50 -1.53 32.53
C LEU A 2 35.42 -2.37 31.80
N THR A 3 34.42 -2.93 32.47
CA THR A 3 33.10 -2.34 32.84
C THR A 3 32.47 -1.35 31.84
N ASN A 4 31.40 -1.82 31.18
CA ASN A 4 30.21 -1.10 30.71
C ASN A 4 30.22 0.43 30.84
N ARG A 5 30.68 1.14 29.81
CA ARG A 5 30.28 2.54 29.58
C ARG A 5 30.14 2.81 28.08
N LYS A 6 28.98 3.37 27.74
CA LYS A 6 28.53 3.92 26.44
C LYS A 6 27.84 2.95 25.47
N VAL A 7 26.77 2.32 25.95
CA VAL A 7 25.54 2.08 25.17
C VAL A 7 24.41 2.87 25.84
N GLU A 8 24.59 4.18 25.95
CA GLU A 8 23.55 5.10 26.41
C GLU A 8 23.62 6.31 25.50
N GLY A 9 22.74 6.37 24.48
CA GLY A 9 22.69 7.52 23.60
C GLY A 9 21.92 7.43 22.28
N LEU A 10 21.37 6.28 21.88
CA LEU A 10 20.68 6.15 20.58
C LEU A 10 19.29 5.47 20.64
N GLU A 11 18.71 5.31 21.84
CA GLU A 11 17.36 4.73 22.03
C GLU A 11 16.29 5.77 22.42
N LYS A 12 16.44 7.03 22.01
CA LYS A 12 15.47 8.08 22.36
C LYS A 12 15.11 8.98 21.19
N SER A 13 14.35 8.46 20.23
CA SER A 13 13.48 9.32 19.39
C SER A 13 12.33 8.61 18.67
N SER A 14 12.25 7.27 18.65
CA SER A 14 11.22 6.59 17.84
C SER A 14 9.90 6.25 18.57
N GLY A 15 9.71 6.69 19.81
CA GLY A 15 8.59 6.26 20.66
C GLY A 15 7.40 7.23 20.79
N LYS A 16 7.22 8.21 19.89
CA LYS A 16 6.17 9.24 20.02
C LYS A 16 5.35 9.52 18.75
N ALA A 17 5.24 8.57 17.83
CA ALA A 17 4.45 8.74 16.61
C ALA A 17 3.54 7.55 16.25
N LEU A 18 3.06 6.78 17.24
CA LEU A 18 2.02 5.76 17.04
C LEU A 18 0.93 5.86 18.12
N GLN A 19 0.50 7.08 18.42
CA GLN A 19 -0.60 7.30 19.34
C GLN A 19 -1.61 8.26 18.71
N GLN A 20 -2.23 7.82 17.63
CA GLN A 20 -3.43 8.45 17.08
C GLN A 20 -4.21 7.44 16.23
N ALA A 21 -5.28 6.88 16.80
CA ALA A 21 -6.61 6.72 16.21
C ALA A 21 -7.44 5.70 17.01
N THR A 22 -7.80 6.03 18.25
CA THR A 22 -8.86 5.32 19.01
C THR A 22 -10.27 5.85 18.70
N ALA A 23 -10.40 6.80 17.77
CA ALA A 23 -11.70 7.27 17.30
C ALA A 23 -12.26 6.25 16.31
N GLN A 24 -13.47 5.74 16.58
CA GLN A 24 -14.17 4.92 15.60
C GLN A 24 -14.37 5.74 14.32
N PRO A 25 -14.11 5.15 13.14
CA PRO A 25 -14.27 5.86 11.88
C PRO A 25 -15.72 6.33 11.71
N PRO A 26 -15.95 7.53 11.15
CA PRO A 26 -17.29 8.04 10.91
C PRO A 26 -18.09 7.04 10.07
N GLU A 27 -19.31 6.77 10.50
CA GLU A 27 -20.23 5.88 9.80
C GLU A 27 -21.12 6.70 8.88
N LEU A 28 -21.15 6.33 7.60
CA LEU A 28 -21.94 6.98 6.58
C LEU A 28 -23.40 6.51 6.68
N HIS A 29 -24.33 7.47 6.59
CA HIS A 29 -25.76 7.19 6.51
C HIS A 29 -26.17 6.44 5.23
N ILE A 30 -25.38 6.58 4.15
CA ILE A 30 -25.54 5.88 2.87
C ILE A 30 -24.24 5.13 2.59
N GLY A 31 -24.33 3.81 2.41
CA GLY A 31 -23.17 2.98 2.14
C GLY A 31 -22.57 3.23 0.75
N ILE A 32 -21.24 3.29 0.67
CA ILE A 32 -20.52 3.37 -0.61
C ILE A 32 -20.27 1.95 -1.11
N LYS A 33 -20.55 1.69 -2.39
CA LYS A 33 -20.32 0.39 -3.01
C LYS A 33 -18.85 0.25 -3.37
N CYS A 34 -18.18 -0.76 -2.83
CA CYS A 34 -16.82 -1.08 -3.25
C CYS A 34 -16.80 -1.57 -4.70
N TYR A 35 -15.94 -1.01 -5.55
CA TYR A 35 -15.79 -1.47 -6.93
C TYR A 35 -15.12 -2.85 -7.04
N ILE A 36 -14.39 -3.31 -6.01
CA ILE A 36 -13.70 -4.61 -5.98
C ILE A 36 -14.69 -5.72 -5.62
N CYS A 37 -15.20 -5.72 -4.38
CA CYS A 37 -16.06 -6.81 -3.88
C CYS A 37 -17.56 -6.54 -4.07
N LYS A 38 -17.97 -5.36 -4.55
CA LYS A 38 -19.36 -4.96 -4.79
C LYS A 38 -20.25 -4.87 -3.53
N SER A 39 -19.71 -5.11 -2.34
CA SER A 39 -20.38 -4.87 -1.06
C SER A 39 -20.49 -3.39 -0.73
N TYR A 40 -21.49 -3.02 0.06
CA TYR A 40 -21.68 -1.67 0.58
C TYR A 40 -20.94 -1.51 1.91
N PHE A 41 -20.16 -0.42 2.04
CA PHE A 41 -19.41 -0.08 3.25
C PHE A 41 -19.95 1.24 3.81
N THR A 42 -20.30 1.23 5.10
CA THR A 42 -20.71 2.42 5.85
C THR A 42 -19.55 3.01 6.64
N ARG A 43 -18.57 2.18 7.04
CA ARG A 43 -17.38 2.63 7.77
C ARG A 43 -16.27 2.97 6.81
N LEU A 44 -15.85 4.23 6.86
CA LEU A 44 -14.76 4.73 6.02
C LEU A 44 -13.41 4.47 6.68
N HIS A 45 -12.50 3.79 6.00
CA HIS A 45 -11.14 3.62 6.52
C HIS A 45 -10.38 4.95 6.46
N HIS A 46 -9.44 5.20 7.39
CA HIS A 46 -8.67 6.46 7.44
C HIS A 46 -7.89 6.71 6.13
N PHE A 47 -7.56 5.64 5.41
CA PHE A 47 -7.19 5.70 4.00
C PHE A 47 -8.47 5.60 3.16
N TYR A 48 -9.12 6.76 2.97
CA TYR A 48 -10.46 6.95 2.35
C TYR A 48 -10.67 6.17 1.04
N HIS A 49 -9.59 5.86 0.32
CA HIS A 49 -9.59 5.23 -1.00
C HIS A 49 -9.69 3.69 -0.95
N ALA A 50 -9.54 3.06 0.22
CA ALA A 50 -9.56 1.61 0.35
C ALA A 50 -10.86 1.09 0.97
N LEU A 51 -11.90 0.92 0.14
CA LEU A 51 -13.20 0.41 0.60
C LEU A 51 -13.17 -1.08 1.00
N CYS A 52 -12.28 -1.89 0.44
CA CYS A 52 -12.16 -3.32 0.79
C CYS A 52 -10.75 -3.70 1.28
N PRO A 53 -10.41 -3.37 2.54
CA PRO A 53 -9.15 -3.80 3.16
C PRO A 53 -9.03 -5.33 3.21
N MET A 54 -10.14 -6.04 3.43
CA MET A 54 -10.16 -7.51 3.52
C MET A 54 -9.69 -8.20 2.23
N ALA A 55 -10.17 -7.75 1.07
CA ALA A 55 -9.75 -8.34 -0.20
C ALA A 55 -8.27 -8.06 -0.50
N LYS A 56 -7.81 -6.84 -0.20
CA LYS A 56 -6.40 -6.46 -0.35
C LYS A 56 -5.49 -7.26 0.58
N ALA A 57 -5.88 -7.41 1.86
CA ALA A 57 -5.18 -8.23 2.83
C ALA A 57 -5.15 -9.71 2.42
N ALA A 58 -6.26 -10.25 1.92
CA ALA A 58 -6.32 -11.63 1.42
C ALA A 58 -5.37 -11.85 0.24
N LEU A 59 -5.32 -10.92 -0.72
CA LEU A 59 -4.39 -10.98 -1.85
C LEU A 59 -2.93 -10.90 -1.39
N ASN A 60 -2.64 -10.01 -0.44
CA ASN A 60 -1.31 -9.90 0.17
C ASN A 60 -0.89 -11.20 0.86
N MET A 61 -1.79 -11.83 1.62
CA MET A 61 -1.54 -13.13 2.25
C MET A 61 -1.37 -14.27 1.23
N MET A 62 -2.05 -14.22 0.09
CA MET A 62 -1.83 -15.16 -1.02
C MET A 62 -0.39 -15.03 -1.53
N THR A 63 0.08 -13.80 -1.82
CA THR A 63 1.46 -13.58 -2.24
C THR A 63 2.45 -14.09 -1.20
N ARG A 64 2.28 -13.70 0.07
CA ARG A 64 3.17 -14.05 1.17
C ARG A 64 3.30 -15.57 1.38
N THR A 65 2.22 -16.31 1.19
CA THR A 65 2.20 -17.77 1.40
C THR A 65 2.65 -18.54 0.16
N CYS A 66 2.28 -18.12 -1.05
CA CYS A 66 2.62 -18.82 -2.28
C CYS A 66 4.03 -18.53 -2.80
N ALA A 67 4.62 -17.38 -2.47
CA ALA A 67 5.86 -16.92 -3.10
C ALA A 67 7.04 -17.89 -2.93
N ALA A 68 7.24 -18.48 -1.75
CA ALA A 68 8.35 -19.40 -1.51
C ALA A 68 8.24 -20.69 -2.36
N ASP A 69 7.03 -21.23 -2.51
CA ASP A 69 6.79 -22.42 -3.32
C ASP A 69 6.95 -22.15 -4.82
N LEU A 70 6.49 -20.98 -5.26
CA LEU A 70 6.61 -20.52 -6.64
C LEU A 70 8.05 -20.19 -7.02
N ALA A 71 8.84 -19.60 -6.10
CA ALA A 71 10.24 -19.27 -6.33
C ALA A 71 11.08 -20.53 -6.64
N ARG A 72 10.78 -21.65 -5.97
CA ARG A 72 11.40 -22.96 -6.29
C ARG A 72 11.13 -23.45 -7.71
N ARG A 73 10.11 -22.90 -8.37
CA ARG A 73 9.72 -23.20 -9.76
C ARG A 73 10.14 -22.10 -10.75
N GLY A 74 10.95 -21.13 -10.31
CA GLY A 74 11.39 -19.99 -11.12
C GLY A 74 10.33 -18.90 -11.31
N ILE A 75 9.30 -18.86 -10.45
CA ILE A 75 8.24 -17.84 -10.48
C ILE A 75 8.40 -16.95 -9.25
N PHE A 76 8.84 -15.71 -9.46
CA PHE A 76 9.09 -14.74 -8.39
C PHE A 76 7.90 -13.81 -8.24
N MET A 77 7.17 -13.95 -7.13
CA MET A 77 5.89 -13.27 -6.91
C MET A 77 6.03 -12.22 -5.78
N ASN A 78 5.55 -10.99 -6.01
CA ASN A 78 5.54 -9.90 -5.03
C ASN A 78 4.20 -9.16 -5.05
N SER A 79 3.89 -8.45 -3.98
CA SER A 79 2.78 -7.49 -3.91
C SER A 79 3.36 -6.07 -4.01
N VAL A 80 2.70 -5.19 -4.76
CA VAL A 80 3.15 -3.80 -4.96
C VAL A 80 1.99 -2.85 -4.67
N ASP A 81 2.24 -1.85 -3.83
CA ASP A 81 1.34 -0.70 -3.63
C ASP A 81 1.68 0.41 -4.63
N THR A 82 0.76 0.65 -5.55
CA THR A 82 0.87 1.71 -6.57
C THR A 82 0.68 3.12 -6.00
N GLY A 83 0.15 3.24 -4.79
CA GLY A 83 -0.31 4.51 -4.23
C GLY A 83 -1.61 5.01 -4.85
N TRP A 84 -1.94 6.26 -4.56
CA TRP A 84 -3.20 6.88 -4.98
C TRP A 84 -3.09 7.48 -6.38
N ILE A 85 -3.56 6.73 -7.38
CA ILE A 85 -3.46 7.08 -8.81
C ILE A 85 -4.77 7.49 -9.47
N ASN A 86 -5.92 7.24 -8.84
CA ASN A 86 -7.22 7.62 -9.37
C ASN A 86 -8.20 7.90 -8.23
N ASP A 87 -9.21 8.72 -8.50
CA ASP A 87 -10.20 9.14 -7.51
C ASP A 87 -11.37 8.15 -7.33
N GLU A 88 -11.36 7.06 -8.10
CA GLU A 88 -12.38 6.01 -8.18
C GLU A 88 -13.81 6.50 -8.46
N ASN A 89 -13.99 7.78 -8.82
CA ASN A 89 -15.29 8.37 -9.08
C ASN A 89 -15.76 8.06 -10.51
N PRO A 90 -17.08 8.08 -10.78
CA PRO A 90 -17.59 8.06 -12.15
C PRO A 90 -16.98 9.19 -12.97
N LEU A 91 -16.66 8.92 -14.25
CA LEU A 91 -15.95 9.85 -15.15
C LEU A 91 -16.49 11.28 -15.11
N HIS A 92 -17.81 11.47 -15.11
CA HIS A 92 -18.42 12.79 -15.10
C HIS A 92 -18.21 13.56 -13.78
N VAL A 93 -18.12 12.85 -12.65
CA VAL A 93 -17.85 13.43 -11.33
C VAL A 93 -16.36 13.79 -11.24
N ALA A 94 -15.49 12.86 -11.64
CA ALA A 94 -14.04 13.08 -11.67
C ALA A 94 -13.68 14.27 -12.57
N HIS A 95 -14.27 14.34 -13.78
CA HIS A 95 -14.04 15.45 -14.71
C HIS A 95 -14.52 16.79 -14.16
N ARG A 96 -15.68 16.81 -13.49
CA ARG A 96 -16.16 18.01 -12.80
C ARG A 96 -15.18 18.44 -11.71
N ALA A 97 -14.73 17.48 -10.88
CA ALA A 97 -13.81 17.77 -9.79
C ALA A 97 -12.46 18.32 -10.29
N ALA A 98 -11.94 17.76 -11.37
CA ALA A 98 -10.74 18.25 -12.04
C ALA A 98 -10.93 19.66 -12.63
N THR A 99 -12.06 19.92 -13.29
CA THR A 99 -12.30 21.20 -14.00
C THR A 99 -12.66 22.34 -13.04
N GLU A 100 -13.51 22.08 -12.04
CA GLU A 100 -14.02 23.11 -11.13
C GLU A 100 -13.08 23.35 -9.93
N PHE A 101 -12.45 22.29 -9.40
CA PHE A 101 -11.64 22.37 -8.18
C PHE A 101 -10.15 22.10 -8.42
N GLY A 102 -9.73 21.85 -9.67
CA GLY A 102 -8.34 21.53 -9.97
C GLY A 102 -7.88 20.24 -9.27
N PHE A 103 -8.81 19.34 -8.95
CA PHE A 103 -8.47 18.13 -8.21
C PHE A 103 -7.66 17.18 -9.09
N GLN A 104 -6.51 16.72 -8.57
CA GLN A 104 -5.67 15.70 -9.17
C GLN A 104 -5.11 14.80 -8.08
N THR A 105 -4.95 13.51 -8.39
CA THR A 105 -4.31 12.56 -7.49
C THR A 105 -2.81 12.80 -7.39
N PRO A 106 -2.15 12.45 -6.28
CA PRO A 106 -0.72 12.69 -6.09
C PRO A 106 0.19 11.93 -7.04
N LEU A 107 -0.28 10.81 -7.59
CA LEU A 107 0.44 9.96 -8.53
C LEU A 107 -0.40 9.78 -9.80
N ASP A 108 0.29 9.55 -10.91
CA ASP A 108 -0.33 9.23 -12.20
C ASP A 108 -0.18 7.73 -12.57
N GLU A 109 -0.68 7.35 -13.75
CA GLU A 109 -0.59 5.99 -14.26
C GLU A 109 0.86 5.54 -14.58
N ILE A 110 1.74 6.49 -14.91
CA ILE A 110 3.15 6.21 -15.22
C ILE A 110 3.90 5.91 -13.92
N ASP A 111 3.64 6.67 -12.85
CA ASP A 111 4.17 6.42 -11.51
C ASP A 111 3.73 5.04 -10.99
N ALA A 112 2.46 4.67 -11.17
CA ALA A 112 1.97 3.34 -10.82
C ALA A 112 2.70 2.24 -11.59
N ALA A 113 2.82 2.40 -12.92
CA ALA A 113 3.49 1.43 -13.77
C ALA A 113 4.96 1.28 -13.39
N ALA A 114 5.66 2.38 -13.11
CA ALA A 114 7.06 2.37 -12.68
C ALA A 114 7.25 1.54 -11.40
N ARG A 115 6.39 1.71 -10.40
CA ARG A 115 6.43 0.94 -9.15
C ARG A 115 6.24 -0.57 -9.38
N ILE A 116 5.31 -0.95 -10.26
CA ILE A 116 5.06 -2.37 -10.59
C ILE A 116 6.26 -2.97 -11.33
N LEU A 117 6.85 -2.21 -12.25
CA LEU A 117 7.94 -2.66 -13.11
C LEU A 117 9.30 -2.66 -12.42
N ASP A 118 9.47 -1.90 -11.35
CA ASP A 118 10.75 -1.76 -10.64
C ASP A 118 11.43 -3.09 -10.28
N PRO A 119 10.78 -4.04 -9.55
CA PRO A 119 11.43 -5.32 -9.22
C PRO A 119 11.76 -6.16 -10.47
N ILE A 120 10.98 -6.03 -11.54
CA ILE A 120 11.22 -6.73 -12.81
C ILE A 120 12.44 -6.15 -13.52
N PHE A 121 12.50 -4.82 -13.63
CA PHE A 121 13.62 -4.14 -14.27
C PHE A 121 14.90 -4.23 -13.46
N ALA A 122 14.84 -4.28 -12.13
CA ALA A 122 15.99 -4.58 -11.30
C ALA A 122 16.58 -5.94 -11.66
N THR A 123 15.74 -6.99 -11.79
CA THR A 123 16.19 -8.32 -12.22
C THR A 123 16.76 -8.33 -13.63
N VAL A 124 16.10 -7.66 -14.58
CA VAL A 124 16.60 -7.55 -15.97
C VAL A 124 17.97 -6.84 -16.03
N LYS A 125 18.23 -5.90 -15.12
CA LYS A 125 19.51 -5.20 -15.00
C LYS A 125 20.59 -5.98 -14.22
N GLY A 126 20.28 -7.21 -13.79
CA GLY A 126 21.24 -8.12 -13.15
C GLY A 126 21.16 -8.21 -11.61
N ALA A 127 20.14 -7.61 -10.98
CA ALA A 127 19.87 -7.88 -9.57
C ALA A 127 19.23 -9.27 -9.38
N ASP A 128 19.42 -9.87 -8.21
CA ASP A 128 18.71 -11.10 -7.87
C ASP A 128 17.19 -10.84 -7.80
N PRO A 129 16.35 -11.76 -8.30
CA PRO A 129 14.90 -11.61 -8.24
C PRO A 129 14.40 -11.70 -6.81
N VAL A 130 13.73 -10.64 -6.36
CA VAL A 130 13.03 -10.62 -5.07
C VAL A 130 11.69 -11.36 -5.19
N PHE A 131 11.26 -12.00 -4.11
CA PHE A 131 9.97 -12.69 -4.02
C PHE A 131 9.45 -12.66 -2.59
N GLY A 132 8.12 -12.74 -2.43
CA GLY A 132 7.46 -12.79 -1.14
C GLY A 132 7.53 -11.47 -0.38
N LEU A 133 7.76 -10.36 -1.08
CA LEU A 133 7.80 -9.02 -0.50
C LEU A 133 6.50 -8.27 -0.77
N PHE A 134 6.19 -7.34 0.14
CA PHE A 134 5.27 -6.24 -0.12
C PHE A 134 6.10 -4.98 -0.36
N LEU A 135 5.96 -4.39 -1.54
CA LEU A 135 6.73 -3.22 -1.96
C LEU A 135 5.84 -1.98 -1.95
N LYS A 136 6.32 -0.92 -1.32
CA LYS A 136 5.70 0.39 -1.32
C LYS A 136 6.79 1.45 -1.50
N ASP A 137 6.56 2.41 -2.38
CA ASP A 137 7.54 3.47 -2.67
C ASP A 137 8.94 2.91 -3.00
N TYR A 138 8.98 1.83 -3.81
CA TYR A 138 10.20 1.12 -4.24
C TYR A 138 10.98 0.37 -3.14
N VAL A 139 10.44 0.27 -1.93
CA VAL A 139 11.08 -0.41 -0.80
C VAL A 139 10.19 -1.50 -0.21
N GLU A 140 10.82 -2.48 0.44
CA GLU A 140 10.10 -3.46 1.26
C GLU A 140 9.36 -2.76 2.41
N THR A 141 8.12 -3.15 2.63
CA THR A 141 7.27 -2.66 3.73
C THR A 141 6.64 -3.84 4.48
N GLU A 142 6.17 -3.54 5.70
CA GLU A 142 5.36 -4.47 6.48
C GLU A 142 3.99 -4.74 5.82
N TRP A 143 3.49 -5.96 6.04
CA TRP A 143 2.24 -6.51 5.49
C TRP A 143 0.97 -5.96 6.14
#